data_AF-A0A9P8FY77-F1
#
_entry.id   AF-A0A9P8FY77-F1
#
_cell.length_a   1.000
_cell.length_b   1.000
_cell.length_c   1.000
_cell.angle_alpha   90.00
_cell.angle_beta   90.00
_cell.angle_gamma   90.00
#
_symmetry.space_group_name_H-M   'P 1'
#
loop_
_entity.id
_entity.type
_entity.pdbx_description
1 polymer ?
#
loop_
_entity_poly.entity_id
_entity_poly.type
_entity_poly.pdbx_seq_one_letter_code
_entity_poly.pdbx_strand_id
1 'polypeptide(L)'
;MKICLFPTLTQYLARSSYAVPPPSGLLSCPSEVLATIFSDPSLNSKDIKSLRLTCKELHPTATREYAERYLTEPFFILSRYGLESLVNICRHPLISPHIRTVGIMANTLHIQGLKERACRLHQKICEHRWGYNDTVQEFADLSEYAKICEEQEQLQKGGEAQELLTRALSALHHPFAITITDDFESMGPIEVIGLPPTTYFDEGWSGKRHYKTMDRDSKMRSLFKLI
;
A
#
# COMPACT_ATOMS: atom_id res chain seq x y z
N MET A 1 64.37 24.82 -23.59
CA MET A 1 63.20 23.91 -23.47
C MET A 1 62.23 24.54 -22.47
N LYS A 2 61.07 25.01 -22.92
CA LYS A 2 60.08 25.74 -22.10
C LYS A 2 59.32 24.75 -21.23
N ILE A 3 59.34 24.94 -19.91
CA ILE A 3 58.39 24.31 -19.00
C ILE A 3 57.45 25.43 -18.54
N CYS A 4 56.22 25.41 -19.07
CA CYS A 4 55.15 26.26 -18.58
C CYS A 4 54.59 25.65 -17.30
N LEU A 5 54.97 26.19 -16.14
CA LEU A 5 54.30 25.93 -14.88
C LEU A 5 53.03 26.80 -14.85
N PHE A 6 51.86 26.16 -14.86
CA PHE A 6 50.57 26.81 -14.64
C PHE A 6 50.56 27.48 -13.26
N PRO A 7 50.21 28.78 -13.15
CA PRO A 7 50.00 29.38 -11.85
C PRO A 7 48.65 28.94 -11.26
N THR A 8 48.76 28.19 -10.17
CA THR A 8 48.01 28.29 -8.90
C THR A 8 46.47 28.39 -8.93
N LEU A 9 45.85 27.32 -8.40
CA LEU A 9 44.46 27.09 -7.98
C LEU A 9 43.82 28.14 -7.04
N THR A 10 44.46 29.28 -6.79
CA THR A 10 44.04 30.24 -5.76
C THR A 10 43.03 31.28 -6.27
N GLN A 11 42.72 31.33 -7.56
CA GLN A 11 41.72 32.26 -8.13
C GLN A 11 40.30 31.67 -8.28
N TYR A 12 40.09 30.38 -7.96
CA TYR A 12 38.75 29.76 -7.99
C TYR A 12 37.99 29.83 -6.66
N LEU A 13 38.58 30.37 -5.59
CA LEU A 13 37.92 30.54 -4.29
C LEU A 13 37.33 31.95 -4.08
N ALA A 14 37.11 32.70 -5.16
CA ALA A 14 36.47 34.00 -5.12
C ALA A 14 35.26 34.07 -6.06
N ARG A 15 34.34 33.11 -5.95
CA ARG A 15 32.96 33.35 -6.40
C ARG A 15 31.98 32.38 -5.76
N SER A 16 30.97 32.99 -5.15
CA SER A 16 29.71 32.40 -4.73
C SER A 16 29.73 31.70 -3.36
N SER A 17 29.66 32.54 -2.32
CA SER A 17 28.76 32.21 -1.21
C SER A 17 27.36 32.16 -1.80
N TYR A 18 26.91 30.96 -2.21
CA TYR A 18 25.52 30.72 -2.57
C TYR A 18 24.74 30.75 -1.25
N ALA A 19 24.44 31.95 -0.75
CA ALA A 19 23.46 32.09 0.31
C ALA A 19 22.16 31.50 -0.25
N VAL A 20 21.75 30.36 0.31
CA VAL A 20 20.46 29.74 -0.03
C VAL A 20 19.41 30.81 0.25
N PRO A 21 18.61 31.24 -0.75
CA PRO A 21 17.58 32.23 -0.52
C PRO A 21 16.65 31.71 0.58
N PRO A 22 16.20 32.58 1.49
CA PRO A 22 15.35 32.16 2.59
C PRO A 22 14.11 31.44 2.04
N PRO A 23 13.65 30.38 2.71
CA PRO A 23 12.46 29.66 2.27
C PRO A 23 11.28 30.62 2.14
N SER A 24 10.53 30.51 1.05
CA SER A 24 9.39 31.36 0.73
C SER A 24 8.11 30.53 0.62
N GLY A 25 6.96 31.16 0.85
CA GLY A 25 5.66 30.49 0.84
C GLY A 25 5.53 29.45 1.97
N LEU A 26 4.98 28.27 1.66
CA LEU A 26 4.77 27.19 2.65
C LEU A 26 6.05 26.81 3.41
N LEU A 27 7.23 26.91 2.78
CA LEU A 27 8.49 26.51 3.40
C LEU A 27 8.96 27.48 4.50
N SER A 28 8.41 28.69 4.59
CA SER A 28 8.69 29.61 5.70
C SER A 28 7.85 29.32 6.94
N CYS A 29 6.81 28.47 6.81
CA CYS A 29 5.94 28.12 7.92
C CYS A 29 6.63 27.14 8.89
N PRO A 30 6.44 27.30 10.20
CA PRO A 30 6.81 26.29 11.19
C PRO A 30 6.12 24.94 10.93
N SER A 31 6.71 23.86 11.43
CA SER A 31 6.18 22.50 11.28
C SER A 31 4.75 22.34 11.81
N GLU A 32 4.39 23.06 12.86
CA GLU A 32 3.09 23.05 13.51
C GLU A 32 2.01 23.69 12.62
N VAL A 33 2.38 24.77 11.90
CA VAL A 33 1.50 25.42 10.93
C VAL A 33 1.31 24.52 9.72
N LEU A 34 2.40 23.90 9.23
CA LEU A 34 2.32 22.92 8.15
C LEU A 34 1.45 21.71 8.53
N ALA A 35 1.59 21.19 9.75
CA ALA A 35 0.75 20.11 10.26
C ALA A 35 -0.72 20.54 10.28
N THR A 36 -1.02 21.75 10.78
CA THR A 36 -2.37 22.30 10.78
C THR A 36 -2.95 22.38 9.36
N ILE A 37 -2.19 22.90 8.39
CA ILE A 37 -2.63 22.99 6.99
C ILE A 37 -2.87 21.59 6.41
N PHE A 38 -1.93 20.68 6.62
CA PHE A 38 -2.02 19.33 6.06
C PHE A 38 -3.16 18.56 6.71
N SER A 39 -3.46 18.80 8.00
CA SER A 39 -4.58 18.24 8.79
C SER A 39 -5.98 18.61 8.28
N ASP A 40 -6.08 19.57 7.37
CA ASP A 40 -7.36 20.03 6.83
C ASP A 40 -8.16 18.87 6.19
N PRO A 41 -9.42 18.64 6.61
CA PRO A 41 -10.27 17.57 6.06
C PRO A 41 -10.60 17.69 4.57
N SER A 42 -10.45 18.88 3.97
CA SER A 42 -10.64 19.09 2.53
C SER A 42 -9.52 18.48 1.68
N LEU A 43 -8.36 18.20 2.28
CA LEU A 43 -7.25 17.51 1.61
C LEU A 43 -7.47 16.00 1.67
N ASN A 44 -7.70 15.39 0.51
CA ASN A 44 -7.86 13.94 0.40
C ASN A 44 -6.49 13.22 0.35
N SER A 45 -6.52 11.88 0.37
CA SER A 45 -5.30 11.05 0.32
C SER A 45 -4.36 11.41 -0.85
N LYS A 46 -4.90 11.68 -2.06
CA LYS A 46 -4.10 12.02 -3.24
C LYS A 46 -3.38 13.36 -3.08
N ASP A 47 -4.05 14.33 -2.45
CA ASP A 47 -3.46 15.66 -2.20
C ASP A 47 -2.29 15.53 -1.23
N ILE A 48 -2.48 14.78 -0.13
CA ILE A 48 -1.43 14.58 0.87
C ILE A 48 -0.27 13.75 0.31
N LYS A 49 -0.54 12.73 -0.52
CA LYS A 49 0.50 12.02 -1.29
C LYS A 49 1.30 12.96 -2.18
N SER A 50 0.64 13.91 -2.86
CA SER A 50 1.32 14.90 -3.69
C SER A 50 2.19 15.85 -2.86
N LEU A 51 1.70 16.28 -1.69
CA LEU A 51 2.48 17.09 -0.74
C LEU A 51 3.74 16.35 -0.26
N ARG A 52 3.65 15.06 0.04
CA ARG A 52 4.80 14.20 0.42
C ARG A 52 5.88 14.12 -0.66
N LEU A 53 5.52 14.30 -1.93
CA LEU A 53 6.40 14.21 -3.09
C LEU A 53 6.91 15.57 -3.57
N THR A 54 6.40 16.68 -3.01
CA THR A 54 6.72 18.03 -3.49
C THR A 54 8.17 18.41 -3.22
N CYS A 55 8.63 18.29 -1.97
CA CYS A 55 10.03 18.52 -1.60
C CYS A 55 10.40 17.84 -0.27
N LYS A 56 11.70 17.82 0.04
CA LYS A 56 12.26 17.14 1.22
C LYS A 56 11.82 17.78 2.54
N GLU A 57 11.54 19.07 2.52
CA GLU A 57 11.17 19.87 3.69
C GLU A 57 9.71 19.59 4.12
N LEU A 58 8.80 19.44 3.15
CA LEU A 58 7.39 19.12 3.43
C LEU A 58 7.18 17.63 3.70
N HIS A 59 8.04 16.78 3.16
CA HIS A 59 7.92 15.32 3.24
C HIS A 59 7.68 14.79 4.67
N PRO A 60 8.41 15.21 5.72
CA PRO A 60 8.23 14.66 7.06
C PRO A 60 6.85 14.95 7.65
N THR A 61 6.40 16.21 7.54
CA THR A 61 5.10 16.63 8.07
C THR A 61 3.96 16.00 7.29
N ALA A 62 4.01 16.02 5.96
CA ALA A 62 2.97 15.39 5.13
C ALA A 62 2.92 13.87 5.30
N THR A 63 4.07 13.21 5.52
CA THR A 63 4.13 11.75 5.73
C THR A 63 3.54 11.37 7.10
N ARG A 64 3.81 12.15 8.14
CA ARG A 64 3.20 11.95 9.46
C ARG A 64 1.68 12.06 9.39
N GLU A 65 1.18 13.15 8.79
CA GLU A 65 -0.24 13.40 8.61
C GLU A 65 -0.94 12.29 7.82
N TYR A 66 -0.30 11.82 6.76
CA TYR A 66 -0.79 10.70 5.98
C TYR A 66 -0.83 9.41 6.80
N ALA A 67 0.20 9.13 7.59
CA ALA A 67 0.27 7.95 8.42
C ALA A 67 -0.82 7.95 9.51
N GLU A 68 -1.04 9.08 10.16
CA GLU A 68 -2.06 9.25 11.19
C GLU A 68 -3.49 9.12 10.67
N ARG A 69 -3.77 9.50 9.43
CA ARG A 69 -5.13 9.40 8.87
C ARG A 69 -5.43 8.09 8.20
N TYR A 70 -4.45 7.51 7.50
CA TYR A 70 -4.71 6.40 6.58
C TYR A 70 -3.97 5.11 6.95
N LEU A 71 -2.95 5.18 7.81
CA LEU A 71 -2.10 4.04 8.17
C LEU A 71 -2.10 3.74 9.67
N THR A 72 -3.11 4.19 10.42
CA THR A 72 -3.28 3.78 11.82
C THR A 72 -3.71 2.33 11.92
N GLU A 73 -4.59 1.89 11.02
CA GLU A 73 -5.12 0.51 10.99
C GLU A 73 -5.04 -0.09 9.58
N PRO A 74 -3.85 -0.18 8.96
CA PRO A 74 -3.71 -0.63 7.59
C PRO A 74 -4.13 -2.11 7.44
N PHE A 75 -4.82 -2.40 6.34
CA PHE A 75 -5.19 -3.76 5.95
C PHE A 75 -4.37 -4.23 4.74
N PHE A 76 -3.88 -5.47 4.82
CA PHE A 76 -3.05 -6.08 3.80
C PHE A 76 -3.65 -7.39 3.33
N ILE A 77 -3.63 -7.59 2.02
CA ILE A 77 -3.88 -8.90 1.42
C ILE A 77 -2.62 -9.75 1.63
N LEU A 78 -2.81 -11.03 1.95
CA LEU A 78 -1.72 -12.01 1.96
C LEU A 78 -1.22 -12.25 0.53
N SER A 79 -0.35 -11.40 0.03
CA SER A 79 0.43 -11.58 -1.20
C SER A 79 1.87 -11.18 -0.91
N ARG A 80 2.84 -11.58 -1.74
CA ARG A 80 4.25 -11.21 -1.56
C ARG A 80 4.38 -9.69 -1.57
N TYR A 81 3.74 -9.03 -2.54
CA TYR A 81 3.73 -7.58 -2.63
C TYR A 81 3.08 -6.92 -1.40
N GLY A 82 1.97 -7.46 -0.90
CA GLY A 82 1.31 -6.96 0.32
C GLY A 82 2.20 -7.10 1.56
N LEU A 83 2.83 -8.27 1.73
CA LEU A 83 3.72 -8.55 2.86
C LEU A 83 5.02 -7.76 2.81
N GLU A 84 5.62 -7.57 1.63
CA GLU A 84 6.78 -6.69 1.45
C GLU A 84 6.43 -5.22 1.72
N SER A 85 5.25 -4.77 1.29
CA SER A 85 4.75 -3.43 1.59
C SER A 85 4.56 -3.23 3.09
N LEU A 86 4.00 -4.25 3.78
CA LEU A 86 3.89 -4.26 5.23
C LEU A 86 5.26 -4.15 5.91
N VAL A 87 6.27 -4.91 5.47
CA VAL A 87 7.66 -4.79 5.97
C VAL A 87 8.16 -3.35 5.81
N ASN A 88 7.98 -2.75 4.65
CA ASN A 88 8.45 -1.39 4.37
C ASN A 88 7.77 -0.35 5.26
N ILE A 89 6.45 -0.47 5.45
CA ILE A 89 5.66 0.44 6.27
C ILE A 89 6.02 0.32 7.75
N CYS A 90 6.11 -0.90 8.29
CA CYS A 90 6.46 -1.12 9.70
C CYS A 90 7.91 -0.71 10.03
N ARG A 91 8.81 -0.69 9.04
CA ARG A 91 10.19 -0.21 9.20
C ARG A 91 10.35 1.29 8.98
N HIS A 92 9.32 1.97 8.46
CA HIS A 92 9.45 3.36 8.07
C HIS A 92 9.43 4.29 9.30
N PRO A 93 10.46 5.12 9.52
CA PRO A 93 10.64 5.85 10.78
C PRO A 93 9.53 6.87 11.09
N LEU A 94 8.88 7.40 10.05
CA LEU A 94 7.79 8.38 10.19
C LEU A 94 6.39 7.76 10.14
N ILE A 95 6.26 6.48 9.76
CA ILE A 95 4.94 5.83 9.60
C ILE A 95 4.72 4.83 10.72
N SER A 96 5.74 3.99 10.98
CA SER A 96 5.73 2.96 12.02
C SER A 96 5.14 3.45 13.35
N PRO A 97 5.53 4.61 13.91
CA PRO A 97 4.99 5.09 15.20
C PRO A 97 3.48 5.34 15.24
N HIS A 98 2.81 5.41 14.09
CA HIS A 98 1.38 5.71 13.98
C HIS A 98 0.53 4.45 13.76
N ILE A 99 1.16 3.31 13.48
CA ILE A 99 0.45 2.04 13.32
C ILE A 99 -0.05 1.59 14.69
N ARG A 100 -1.33 1.26 14.80
CA ARG A 100 -1.97 0.75 16.02
C ARG A 100 -2.51 -0.65 15.82
N THR A 101 -2.99 -0.93 14.62
CA THR A 101 -3.53 -2.23 14.24
C THR A 101 -2.92 -2.66 12.91
N VAL A 102 -2.49 -3.91 12.80
CA VAL A 102 -2.17 -4.53 11.51
C VAL A 102 -3.31 -5.47 11.14
N GLY A 103 -4.07 -5.08 10.11
CA GLY A 103 -5.12 -5.89 9.53
C GLY A 103 -4.57 -6.85 8.49
N ILE A 104 -4.85 -8.13 8.65
CA ILE A 104 -4.50 -9.17 7.67
C ILE A 104 -5.79 -9.74 7.12
N MET A 105 -5.94 -9.66 5.80
CA MET A 105 -7.06 -10.28 5.13
C MET A 105 -6.77 -11.77 4.96
N ALA A 106 -7.51 -12.56 5.73
CA ALA A 106 -7.42 -14.03 5.77
C ALA A 106 -8.17 -14.70 4.64
N ASN A 107 -8.82 -13.92 3.77
CA ASN A 107 -9.36 -14.43 2.54
C ASN A 107 -8.16 -14.85 1.65
N THR A 108 -7.74 -16.10 1.80
CA THR A 108 -7.19 -16.80 0.64
C THR A 108 -8.22 -16.61 -0.46
N LEU A 109 -7.78 -16.07 -1.59
CA LEU A 109 -8.57 -16.00 -2.81
C LEU A 109 -9.10 -17.41 -3.05
N HIS A 110 -10.38 -17.58 -2.75
CA HIS A 110 -10.96 -18.89 -2.56
C HIS A 110 -11.29 -19.46 -3.94
N ILE A 111 -11.25 -20.79 -4.08
CA ILE A 111 -11.67 -21.48 -5.31
C ILE A 111 -13.09 -21.06 -5.75
N GLN A 112 -13.92 -20.62 -4.80
CA GLN A 112 -15.24 -20.04 -5.08
C GLN A 112 -15.16 -18.71 -5.83
N GLY A 113 -14.22 -17.82 -5.49
CA GLY A 113 -14.00 -16.57 -6.23
C GLY A 113 -13.48 -16.82 -7.64
N LEU A 114 -12.62 -17.84 -7.79
CA LEU A 114 -12.17 -18.32 -9.11
C LEU A 114 -13.35 -18.86 -9.93
N LYS A 115 -14.21 -19.69 -9.31
CA LYS A 115 -15.43 -20.24 -9.92
C LYS A 115 -16.39 -19.13 -10.36
N GLU A 116 -16.63 -18.13 -9.52
CA GLU A 116 -17.52 -17.01 -9.85
C GLU A 116 -17.00 -16.19 -11.04
N ARG A 117 -15.70 -15.90 -11.08
CA ARG A 117 -15.05 -15.23 -12.22
C ARG A 117 -15.15 -16.08 -13.49
N ALA A 118 -14.89 -17.38 -13.39
CA ALA A 118 -15.01 -18.30 -14.52
C ALA A 118 -16.46 -18.39 -15.04
N CYS A 119 -17.45 -18.41 -14.15
CA CYS A 119 -18.87 -18.36 -14.53
C CYS A 119 -19.24 -17.05 -15.23
N ARG A 120 -18.75 -15.89 -14.76
CA ARG A 120 -18.98 -14.60 -15.42
C ARG A 120 -18.38 -14.55 -16.82
N LEU A 121 -17.14 -15.01 -16.97
CA LEU A 121 -16.49 -15.10 -18.27
C LEU A 121 -17.28 -16.01 -19.21
N HIS A 122 -17.68 -17.21 -18.74
CA HIS A 122 -18.47 -18.14 -19.52
C HIS A 122 -19.81 -17.53 -19.96
N GLN A 123 -20.51 -16.86 -19.05
CA GLN A 123 -21.75 -16.18 -19.34
C GLN A 123 -21.56 -15.09 -20.42
N LYS A 124 -20.50 -14.28 -20.31
CA LYS A 124 -20.20 -13.24 -21.32
C LYS A 124 -19.91 -13.82 -22.70
N ILE A 125 -19.16 -14.92 -22.76
CA ILE A 125 -18.85 -15.62 -24.02
C ILE A 125 -20.13 -16.18 -24.67
N CYS A 126 -20.99 -16.84 -23.87
CA CYS A 126 -22.17 -17.53 -24.37
C CYS A 126 -23.35 -16.60 -24.71
N GLU A 127 -23.49 -15.47 -24.01
CA GLU A 127 -24.65 -14.59 -24.21
C GLU A 127 -24.52 -13.64 -25.39
N HIS A 128 -23.35 -13.57 -26.06
CA HIS A 128 -23.06 -12.70 -27.23
C HIS A 128 -23.51 -11.23 -27.06
N ARG A 129 -23.70 -10.78 -25.82
CA ARG A 129 -24.21 -9.44 -25.47
C ARG A 129 -23.11 -8.40 -25.27
N TRP A 130 -21.85 -8.83 -25.22
CA TRP A 130 -20.71 -8.04 -24.77
C TRP A 130 -19.63 -7.94 -25.86
N GLY A 131 -18.86 -6.86 -25.86
CA GLY A 131 -17.81 -6.63 -26.85
C GLY A 131 -16.62 -7.59 -26.67
N TYR A 132 -15.83 -7.75 -27.74
CA TYR A 132 -14.58 -8.52 -27.70
C TYR A 132 -13.65 -8.03 -26.58
N ASN A 133 -13.52 -6.72 -26.42
CA ASN A 133 -12.66 -6.11 -25.40
C ASN A 133 -13.11 -6.45 -23.97
N ASP A 134 -14.42 -6.47 -23.69
CA ASP A 134 -14.96 -6.80 -22.36
C ASP A 134 -14.67 -8.27 -21.98
N THR A 135 -14.69 -9.15 -22.97
CA THR A 135 -14.38 -10.57 -22.78
C THR A 135 -12.90 -10.79 -22.54
N VAL A 136 -12.04 -10.08 -23.27
CA VAL A 136 -10.58 -10.11 -23.07
C VAL A 136 -10.21 -9.58 -21.67
N GLN A 137 -10.86 -8.51 -21.22
CA GLN A 137 -10.63 -7.97 -19.88
C GLN A 137 -11.00 -8.98 -18.79
N GLU A 138 -12.16 -9.63 -18.88
CA GLU A 138 -12.59 -10.62 -17.86
C GLU A 138 -11.71 -11.88 -17.86
N PHE A 139 -11.18 -12.28 -19.02
CA PHE A 139 -10.19 -13.33 -19.09
C PHE A 139 -8.88 -12.93 -18.40
N ALA A 140 -8.42 -11.69 -18.62
CA ALA A 140 -7.25 -11.15 -17.94
C ALA A 140 -7.47 -11.11 -16.42
N ASP A 141 -8.62 -10.63 -15.96
CA ASP A 141 -9.00 -10.58 -14.54
C ASP A 141 -9.04 -11.99 -13.91
N LEU A 142 -9.57 -12.99 -14.62
CA LEU A 142 -9.60 -14.37 -14.16
C LEU A 142 -8.18 -14.96 -14.05
N SER A 143 -7.35 -14.72 -15.07
CA SER A 143 -5.97 -15.18 -15.12
C SER A 143 -5.12 -14.56 -14.00
N GLU A 144 -5.27 -13.26 -13.78
CA GLU A 144 -4.60 -12.56 -12.68
C GLU A 144 -5.06 -13.08 -11.32
N TYR A 145 -6.38 -13.26 -11.13
CA TYR A 145 -6.91 -13.84 -9.90
C TYR A 145 -6.35 -15.24 -9.63
N ALA A 146 -6.24 -16.08 -10.66
CA ALA A 146 -5.66 -17.43 -10.54
C ALA A 146 -4.18 -17.39 -10.11
N LYS A 147 -3.39 -16.45 -10.65
CA LYS A 147 -1.99 -16.27 -10.25
C LYS A 147 -1.86 -15.89 -8.78
N ILE A 148 -2.71 -15.00 -8.28
CA ILE A 148 -2.67 -14.59 -6.87
C ILE A 148 -3.10 -15.76 -5.96
N CYS A 149 -4.06 -16.59 -6.38
CA CYS A 149 -4.41 -17.82 -5.64
C CYS A 149 -3.21 -18.77 -5.52
N GLU A 150 -2.50 -18.99 -6.63
CA GLU A 150 -1.30 -19.83 -6.67
C GLU A 150 -0.19 -19.25 -5.78
N GLU A 151 0.06 -17.95 -5.86
CA GLU A 151 1.03 -17.25 -5.03
C GLU A 151 0.72 -17.42 -3.54
N GLN A 152 -0.55 -17.27 -3.14
CA GLN A 152 -0.99 -17.49 -1.76
C GLN A 152 -0.72 -18.91 -1.29
N GLU A 153 -0.99 -19.91 -2.13
CA GLU A 153 -0.72 -21.31 -1.81
C GLU A 153 0.80 -21.56 -1.65
N GLN A 154 1.62 -20.96 -2.52
CA GLN A 154 3.08 -21.04 -2.42
C GLN A 154 3.60 -20.38 -1.14
N LEU A 155 3.13 -19.17 -0.82
CA LEU A 155 3.47 -18.44 0.40
C LEU A 155 3.10 -19.22 1.66
N GLN A 156 1.95 -19.90 1.64
CA GLN A 156 1.49 -20.74 2.75
C GLN A 156 2.39 -21.95 2.98
N LYS A 157 2.86 -22.60 1.90
CA LYS A 157 3.69 -23.82 1.99
C LYS A 157 5.18 -23.51 2.22
N GLY A 158 5.66 -22.37 1.73
CA GLY A 158 7.09 -22.06 1.66
C GLY A 158 7.67 -21.40 2.90
N GLY A 159 6.87 -21.03 3.89
CA GLY A 159 7.32 -20.33 5.11
C GLY A 159 7.71 -18.85 4.89
N GLU A 160 7.84 -18.40 3.65
CA GLU A 160 8.15 -17.02 3.26
C GLU A 160 7.17 -16.01 3.90
N ALA A 161 5.87 -16.36 3.97
CA ALA A 161 4.88 -15.49 4.61
C ALA A 161 5.19 -15.26 6.09
N GLN A 162 5.56 -16.31 6.82
CA GLN A 162 5.92 -16.23 8.23
C GLN A 162 7.20 -15.39 8.42
N GLU A 163 8.19 -15.55 7.54
CA GLU A 163 9.41 -14.73 7.58
C GLU A 163 9.11 -13.24 7.38
N LEU A 164 8.32 -12.90 6.36
CA LEU A 164 7.95 -11.50 6.07
C LEU A 164 7.11 -10.89 7.20
N LEU A 165 6.13 -11.62 7.73
CA LEU A 165 5.33 -11.18 8.86
C LEU A 165 6.19 -10.96 10.10
N THR A 166 7.06 -11.92 10.43
CA THR A 166 7.99 -11.80 11.57
C THR A 166 8.85 -10.55 11.42
N ARG A 167 9.44 -10.35 10.23
CA ARG A 167 10.30 -9.20 9.93
C ARG A 167 9.56 -7.86 10.00
N ALA A 168 8.30 -7.81 9.58
CA ALA A 168 7.49 -6.61 9.64
C ALA A 168 7.08 -6.28 11.08
N LEU A 169 6.51 -7.26 11.78
CA LEU A 169 5.96 -7.08 13.12
C LEU A 169 7.07 -6.81 14.14
N SER A 170 8.25 -7.42 13.99
CA SER A 170 9.40 -7.14 14.85
C SER A 170 9.92 -5.71 14.75
N ALA A 171 9.59 -4.99 13.67
CA ALA A 171 9.99 -3.59 13.48
C ALA A 171 9.10 -2.60 14.25
N LEU A 172 7.94 -3.04 14.76
CA LEU A 172 7.05 -2.22 15.57
C LEU A 172 7.49 -2.30 17.04
N HIS A 173 8.10 -1.24 17.55
CA HIS A 173 8.65 -1.18 18.92
C HIS A 173 7.67 -0.65 19.97
N HIS A 174 6.38 -0.58 19.65
CA HIS A 174 5.31 -0.15 20.55
C HIS A 174 4.19 -1.19 20.55
N PRO A 175 3.28 -1.17 21.54
CA PRO A 175 2.10 -2.02 21.51
C PRO A 175 1.27 -1.80 20.24
N PHE A 176 0.79 -2.90 19.65
CA PHE A 176 -0.10 -2.90 18.49
C PHE A 176 -1.05 -4.11 18.58
N ALA A 177 -2.16 -4.05 17.85
CA ALA A 177 -3.10 -5.15 17.68
C ALA A 177 -2.91 -5.81 16.32
N ILE A 178 -3.25 -7.10 16.22
CA ILE A 178 -3.38 -7.81 14.94
C ILE A 178 -4.85 -8.15 14.78
N THR A 179 -5.41 -7.79 13.63
CA THR A 179 -6.78 -8.18 13.26
C THR A 179 -6.73 -9.07 12.05
N ILE A 180 -7.39 -10.22 12.13
CA ILE A 180 -7.51 -11.16 11.02
C ILE A 180 -8.97 -11.17 10.60
N THR A 181 -9.27 -10.83 9.36
CA THR A 181 -10.65 -10.76 8.86
C THR A 181 -10.79 -11.40 7.48
N ASP A 182 -11.93 -12.04 7.27
CA ASP A 182 -12.41 -12.47 5.95
C ASP A 182 -13.46 -11.48 5.37
N ASP A 183 -13.82 -10.45 6.16
CA ASP A 183 -14.91 -9.53 5.86
C ASP A 183 -14.41 -8.25 5.19
N PHE A 184 -14.55 -8.23 3.86
CA PHE A 184 -14.27 -7.06 3.04
C PHE A 184 -15.19 -5.86 3.33
N GLU A 185 -16.42 -6.09 3.78
CA GLU A 185 -17.42 -5.04 3.98
C GLU A 185 -17.17 -4.27 5.29
N SER A 186 -16.45 -4.88 6.24
CA SER A 186 -16.04 -4.25 7.50
C SER A 186 -14.86 -3.28 7.36
N MET A 187 -14.19 -3.28 6.20
CA MET A 187 -13.09 -2.35 5.95
C MET A 187 -13.67 -0.99 5.59
N GLY A 188 -13.42 0.01 6.44
CA GLY A 188 -13.65 1.41 6.11
C GLY A 188 -12.83 1.85 4.88
N PRO A 189 -12.76 3.15 4.54
CA PRO A 189 -11.98 3.67 3.42
C PRO A 189 -10.44 3.57 3.64
N ILE A 190 -9.99 2.56 4.37
CA ILE A 190 -8.61 2.23 4.60
C ILE A 190 -8.03 1.78 3.27
N GLU A 191 -6.92 2.38 2.88
CA GLU A 191 -6.19 1.95 1.69
C GLU A 191 -5.78 0.50 1.90
N VAL A 192 -6.38 -0.42 1.15
CA VAL A 192 -5.92 -1.80 1.08
C VAL A 192 -4.58 -1.77 0.35
N ILE A 193 -3.50 -1.99 1.10
CA ILE A 193 -2.14 -1.94 0.56
C ILE A 193 -1.80 -3.35 0.08
N GLY A 194 -1.42 -3.48 -1.19
CA GLY A 194 -1.07 -4.78 -1.77
C GLY A 194 -1.77 -5.14 -3.08
N LEU A 195 -2.58 -4.24 -3.66
CA LEU A 195 -3.18 -4.46 -4.98
C LEU A 195 -2.26 -3.92 -6.09
N PRO A 196 -2.07 -4.65 -7.19
CA PRO A 196 -1.35 -4.12 -8.35
C PRO A 196 -2.02 -2.84 -8.88
N PRO A 197 -1.27 -1.94 -9.56
CA PRO A 197 -1.78 -0.65 -10.03
C PRO A 197 -2.94 -0.72 -11.03
N THR A 198 -3.29 -1.92 -11.51
CA THR A 198 -4.41 -2.18 -12.40
C THR A 198 -5.63 -2.61 -11.60
N THR A 199 -6.46 -1.63 -11.24
CA THR A 199 -7.92 -1.72 -11.20
C THR A 199 -8.52 -3.02 -10.60
N TYR A 200 -8.53 -3.16 -9.28
CA TYR A 200 -9.33 -4.20 -8.62
C TYR A 200 -10.70 -3.72 -8.14
N PHE A 201 -10.95 -2.39 -8.09
CA PHE A 201 -12.17 -1.82 -7.50
C PHE A 201 -12.70 -0.53 -8.14
N ASP A 202 -12.15 -0.08 -9.27
CA ASP A 202 -12.77 1.00 -10.03
C ASP A 202 -13.82 0.38 -10.97
N GLU A 203 -15.05 0.31 -10.45
CA GLU A 203 -16.32 0.64 -11.11
C GLU A 203 -17.46 -0.09 -10.38
N GLY A 204 -18.19 0.65 -9.52
CA GLY A 204 -19.49 0.21 -9.01
C GLY A 204 -19.49 -0.38 -7.60
N TRP A 205 -18.99 0.35 -6.60
CA TRP A 205 -19.45 0.17 -5.22
C TRP A 205 -20.93 0.58 -5.11
N SER A 206 -21.82 -0.34 -5.45
CA SER A 206 -23.22 -0.31 -5.04
C SER A 206 -23.43 -1.44 -4.04
N GLY A 207 -23.69 -1.06 -2.80
CA GLY A 207 -23.82 -1.99 -1.68
C GLY A 207 -24.93 -3.02 -1.90
N LYS A 208 -24.76 -4.14 -1.19
CA LYS A 208 -25.65 -5.30 -0.98
C LYS A 208 -25.38 -6.48 -1.92
N ARG A 209 -24.65 -7.49 -1.41
CA ARG A 209 -24.97 -8.90 -1.68
C ARG A 209 -24.71 -9.78 -0.45
N HIS A 210 -25.78 -10.38 0.06
CA HIS A 210 -25.76 -11.42 1.09
C HIS A 210 -25.04 -12.68 0.60
N TYR A 211 -24.11 -13.20 1.40
CA TYR A 211 -23.65 -14.58 1.28
C TYR A 211 -23.69 -15.31 2.62
N LYS A 212 -24.16 -16.56 2.56
CA LYS A 212 -24.29 -17.50 3.67
C LYS A 212 -22.93 -17.77 4.32
N THR A 213 -22.92 -17.71 5.64
CA THR A 213 -21.85 -18.15 6.54
C THR A 213 -21.42 -19.59 6.20
N MET A 214 -20.25 -19.76 5.59
CA MET A 214 -19.52 -21.04 5.59
C MET A 214 -18.53 -21.06 6.77
N ASP A 215 -18.28 -22.28 7.23
CA ASP A 215 -17.57 -22.65 8.46
C ASP A 215 -16.24 -21.91 8.67
N ARG A 216 -16.25 -20.94 9.60
CA ARG A 216 -15.14 -20.04 9.94
C ARG A 216 -14.03 -20.75 10.73
N ASP A 217 -14.35 -21.88 11.36
CA ASP A 217 -13.49 -22.48 12.38
C ASP A 217 -12.36 -23.34 11.80
N SER A 218 -12.52 -23.89 10.59
CA SER A 218 -11.48 -24.69 9.95
C SER A 218 -10.36 -23.84 9.34
N LYS A 219 -10.66 -22.61 8.90
CA LYS A 219 -9.71 -21.72 8.21
C LYS A 219 -8.82 -20.94 9.18
N MET A 220 -9.42 -20.42 10.26
CA MET A 220 -8.71 -19.81 11.39
C MET A 220 -7.61 -20.74 11.93
N ARG A 221 -7.91 -22.02 12.12
CA ARG A 221 -6.94 -23.02 12.63
C ARG A 221 -5.73 -23.26 11.72
N SER A 222 -5.83 -22.97 10.43
CA SER A 222 -4.68 -23.05 9.51
C SER A 222 -3.84 -21.78 9.51
N LEU A 223 -4.44 -20.61 9.77
CA LEU A 223 -3.76 -19.33 9.90
C LEU A 223 -3.00 -19.20 11.23
N PHE A 224 -3.54 -19.74 12.33
CA PHE A 224 -2.83 -19.86 13.59
C PHE A 224 -1.64 -20.84 13.57
N LYS A 225 -1.42 -21.55 12.46
CA LYS A 225 -0.17 -22.32 12.25
C LYS A 225 0.93 -21.50 11.57
N LEU A 226 0.61 -20.31 11.06
CA LEU A 226 1.54 -19.38 10.41
C LEU A 226 1.96 -18.21 11.29
N ILE A 227 1.30 -18.01 12.44
CA ILE A 227 1.63 -17.04 13.49
C ILE A 227 2.16 -17.82 14.68
#